data_AF-A0A958UWC3-F1
#
_entry.id   AF-A0A958UWC3-F1
#
_cell.length_a   1.000
_cell.length_b   1.000
_cell.length_c   1.000
_cell.angle_alpha   90.00
_cell.angle_beta   90.00
_cell.angle_gamma   90.00
#
_symmetry.space_group_name_H-M   'P 1'
#
loop_
_entity.id
_entity.type
_entity.pdbx_description
1 polymer ?
#
loop_
_entity_poly.entity_id
_entity_poly.type
_entity_poly.pdbx_seq_one_letter_code
_entity_poly.pdbx_strand_id
1 'polypeptide(L)' 'NVVFLLWGGFAKKKQVLIDKDKHFILMTGHPSPLSANRGYWFGNKHFSKTNSLLEQVGAQPVSW' A
#
# COMPACT_ATOMS: atom_id res chain seq x y z
N ASN A 1 -7.41 11.56 6.35
CA ASN A 1 -7.23 10.16 5.93
C ASN A 1 -5.79 9.92 5.50
N VAL A 2 -5.26 8.72 5.71
CA VAL A 2 -3.87 8.34 5.39
C VAL A 2 -3.90 7.04 4.61
N VAL A 3 -3.00 6.86 3.64
CA VAL A 3 -2.84 5.61 2.88
C VAL A 3 -1.57 4.90 3.38
N PHE A 4 -1.72 3.71 3.97
CA PHE A 4 -0.62 2.88 4.45
C PHE A 4 -0.22 1.84 3.39
N LEU A 5 1.06 1.84 3.01
CA LEU A 5 1.63 0.84 2.10
C LEU A 5 2.38 -0.23 2.90
N LEU A 6 1.76 -1.39 3.07
CA LEU A 6 2.32 -2.49 3.86
C LEU A 6 2.90 -3.57 2.94
N TRP A 7 4.22 -3.51 2.72
CA TRP A 7 4.93 -4.41 1.82
C TRP A 7 5.67 -5.51 2.58
N GLY A 8 5.29 -6.77 2.31
CA GLY A 8 5.86 -7.94 2.97
C GLY A 8 5.20 -8.31 4.31
N GLY A 9 5.49 -9.51 4.78
CA GLY A 9 4.79 -10.10 5.93
C GLY A 9 4.94 -9.31 7.23
N PHE A 10 6.13 -8.76 7.50
CA PHE A 10 6.36 -7.95 8.70
C PHE A 10 5.49 -6.69 8.73
N ALA A 11 5.41 -5.97 7.61
CA ALA A 11 4.57 -4.78 7.49
C ALA A 11 3.08 -5.12 7.59
N LYS A 12 2.63 -6.19 6.92
CA LYS A 12 1.21 -6.64 6.99
C LYS A 12 0.75 -6.95 8.41
N LYS A 13 1.64 -7.42 9.30
CA LYS A 13 1.30 -7.68 10.72
C LYS A 13 0.96 -6.40 11.48
N LYS A 14 1.40 -5.23 11.01
CA LYS A 14 1.09 -3.93 11.64
C LYS A 14 -0.30 -3.39 11.30
N GLN A 15 -1.05 -4.06 10.41
CA GLN A 15 -2.41 -3.65 10.05
C GLN A 15 -3.36 -3.55 11.26
N VAL A 16 -3.09 -4.30 12.33
CA VAL A 16 -3.90 -4.30 13.58
C VAL A 16 -3.79 -2.99 14.35
N LEU A 17 -2.78 -2.17 14.05
CA LEU A 17 -2.57 -0.86 14.67
C LEU A 17 -3.25 0.27 13.87
N ILE A 18 -3.86 -0.05 12.72
CA ILE A 18 -4.44 0.93 11.81
C ILE A 18 -5.96 0.80 11.83
N ASP A 19 -6.62 1.91 12.14
CA ASP A 19 -8.08 2.05 12.03
C ASP A 19 -8.49 2.04 10.54
N LYS A 20 -9.20 0.98 10.13
CA LYS A 20 -9.61 0.73 8.75
C LYS A 20 -10.84 1.55 8.32
N ASP A 21 -11.58 2.11 9.27
CA ASP A 21 -12.73 2.96 8.97
C ASP A 21 -12.28 4.40 8.65
N LYS A 22 -11.10 4.79 9.16
CA LYS A 22 -10.49 6.11 8.95
C LYS A 22 -9.36 6.14 7.90
N HIS A 23 -8.66 5.04 7.70
CA HIS A 23 -7.46 4.99 6.87
C HIS A 23 -7.53 3.88 5.81
N PHE A 24 -6.79 4.06 4.73
CA PHE A 24 -6.68 3.06 3.68
C PHE A 24 -5.41 2.23 3.84
N ILE A 25 -5.46 0.95 3.47
CA ILE A 25 -4.33 0.04 3.56
C ILE A 25 -4.17 -0.68 2.22
N LEU A 26 -2.98 -0.57 1.61
CA LEU A 26 -2.61 -1.36 0.43
C LEU A 26 -1.52 -2.36 0.82
N MET A 27 -1.78 -3.66 0.60
CA MET A 27 -0.89 -4.75 1.01
C MET A 27 -0.38 -5.54 -0.20
N THR A 28 0.92 -5.83 -0.23
CA THR A 28 1.51 -6.69 -1.28
C THR A 28 2.74 -7.46 -0.77
N GLY A 29 3.40 -8.24 -1.63
CA GLY A 29 4.72 -8.82 -1.34
C GLY A 29 5.77 -7.75 -1.07
N HIS A 30 6.93 -8.15 -0.55
CA HIS A 30 8.06 -7.22 -0.41
C HIS A 30 8.73 -7.01 -1.77
N PRO A 31 9.28 -5.82 -2.08
CA PRO A 31 10.04 -5.58 -3.32
C PRO A 31 11.37 -6.34 -3.40
N SER A 32 11.82 -6.97 -2.31
CA SER A 32 13.03 -7.81 -2.29
C SER A 32 12.96 -8.92 -3.35
N PRO A 33 14.08 -9.26 -4.02
CA PRO A 33 14.13 -10.33 -5.03
C PRO A 33 13.50 -11.65 -4.57
N LEU A 34 13.65 -12.00 -3.29
CA LEU A 34 13.11 -13.23 -2.71
C LEU A 34 11.57 -13.34 -2.86
N SER A 35 10.87 -12.20 -2.79
CA SER A 35 9.41 -12.12 -2.88
C SER A 35 8.96 -11.64 -4.26
N ALA A 36 9.67 -10.67 -4.84
CA ALA A 36 9.33 -10.09 -6.13
C ALA A 36 9.42 -11.11 -7.27
N ASN A 37 10.49 -11.92 -7.30
CA ASN A 37 10.68 -12.97 -8.32
C ASN A 37 9.68 -14.12 -8.19
N ARG A 38 8.99 -14.24 -7.04
CA ARG A 38 7.88 -15.17 -6.83
C ARG A 38 6.52 -14.62 -7.27
N GLY A 39 6.50 -13.44 -7.91
CA GLY A 39 5.30 -12.82 -8.46
C GLY A 39 4.49 -12.00 -7.46
N TYR A 40 4.99 -11.76 -6.24
CA TYR A 40 4.21 -11.05 -5.22
C TYR A 40 4.36 -9.53 -5.24
N TRP A 41 5.27 -8.98 -6.04
CA TRP A 41 5.50 -7.52 -6.11
C TRP A 41 5.01 -6.90 -7.41
N PHE A 42 5.45 -7.43 -8.55
CA PHE A 42 5.19 -6.80 -9.84
C PHE A 42 3.69 -6.77 -10.19
N GLY A 43 3.25 -5.68 -10.85
CA GLY A 43 1.85 -5.49 -11.25
C GLY A 43 0.89 -5.00 -10.15
N ASN A 44 1.36 -4.75 -8.92
CA ASN A 44 0.49 -4.36 -7.80
C ASN A 44 -0.20 -2.99 -7.95
N LYS A 45 0.39 -2.06 -8.73
CA LYS A 45 -0.07 -0.69 -9.00
C LYS A 45 -0.30 0.17 -7.74
N HIS A 46 0.47 -0.01 -6.67
CA HIS A 46 0.27 0.70 -5.39
C HIS A 46 0.43 2.21 -5.52
N PHE A 47 1.36 2.71 -6.34
CA PHE A 47 1.58 4.15 -6.50
C PHE A 47 0.36 4.85 -7.11
N SER A 48 -0.16 4.35 -8.23
CA SER A 48 -1.36 4.91 -8.85
C SER A 48 -2.61 4.70 -8.00
N LYS A 49 -2.78 3.52 -7.37
CA LYS A 49 -3.87 3.28 -6.40
C LYS A 49 -3.82 4.25 -5.22
N THR A 50 -2.62 4.59 -4.74
CA THR A 50 -2.47 5.57 -3.64
C THR A 50 -2.99 6.92 -4.07
N ASN A 51 -2.60 7.40 -5.24
CA ASN A 51 -3.10 8.67 -5.76
C ASN A 51 -4.62 8.66 -5.96
N SER A 52 -5.19 7.58 -6.51
CA SER A 52 -6.64 7.43 -6.63
C SER A 52 -7.36 7.49 -5.27
N LEU A 53 -6.80 6.87 -4.22
CA LEU A 53 -7.36 6.92 -2.87
C LEU A 53 -7.25 8.31 -2.24
N LEU A 54 -6.16 9.04 -2.50
CA LEU A 54 -5.98 10.42 -2.04
C LEU A 54 -6.98 11.35 -2.73
N GLU A 55 -7.14 11.23 -4.04
CA GLU A 55 -8.11 12.00 -4.83
C GLU A 55 -9.55 11.76 -4.35
N GLN A 56 -9.92 10.50 -4.04
CA GLN A 56 -11.24 10.16 -3.50
C GLN A 56 -11.59 10.89 -2.19
N VAL A 57 -10.58 11.26 -1.40
CA VAL A 57 -10.77 12.01 -0.16
C VAL A 57 -10.40 13.48 -0.28
N GLY A 58 -10.25 13.98 -1.51
CA GLY A 58 -9.92 15.38 -1.81
C GLY A 58 -8.50 15.79 -1.45
N ALA A 59 -7.61 14.82 -1.21
CA ALA A 59 -6.19 15.07 -0.94
C ALA A 59 -5.38 15.16 -2.23
N GLN A 60 -4.29 15.91 -2.20
CA GLN A 60 -3.39 16.04 -3.34
C GLN A 60 -2.65 14.72 -3.61
N PRO A 61 -2.54 14.30 -4.89
CA PRO A 61 -1.73 13.16 -5.27
C PRO A 61 -0.25 13.33 -4.90
N VAL A 62 0.44 12.21 -4.72
CA VAL A 62 1.90 12.22 -4.56
C VAL A 62 2.55 12.24 -5.95
N SER A 63 3.51 13.14 -6.15
CA SER A 63 4.44 13.09 -7.28
C SER A 63 5.54 12.07 -6.95
N TRP A 64 5.36 10.85 -7.44
CA TRP A 64 6.26 9.72 -7.22
C TRP A 64 7.55 9.79 -8.03
#